data_AF-A0A2V9ZS70-F1
#
_entry.id   AF-A0A2V9ZS70-F1
#
_cell.length_a   1.000
_cell.length_b   1.000
_cell.length_c   1.000
_cell.angle_alpha   90.00
_cell.angle_beta   90.00
_cell.angle_gamma   90.00
#
_symmetry.space_group_name_H-M   'P 1'
#
loop_
_entity.id
_entity.type
_entity.pdbx_description
1 polymer ?
#
loop_
_entity_poly.entity_id
_entity_poly.type
_entity_poly.pdbx_seq_one_letter_code
_entity_poly.pdbx_strand_id
1 'polypeptide(L)' 'MVVLDRHPSKLRLLERGYRISAETDLQRALAQAGLLILAVRPESVADLVSEIANVERKFLAVSLAA' A
#
# COMPACT_ATOMS: atom_id res chain seq x y z
N MET A 1 5.32 7.01 7.53
CA MET A 1 4.91 6.31 6.29
C MET A 1 4.00 5.17 6.70
N VAL A 2 2.78 5.13 6.19
CA VAL A 2 1.84 4.01 6.44
C VAL A 2 2.12 2.92 5.42
N VAL A 3 2.26 1.68 5.87
CA VAL A 3 2.53 0.53 5.00
C VAL A 3 1.47 -0.52 5.24
N LEU A 4 0.91 -1.03 4.14
CA LEU A 4 -0.02 -2.14 4.14
C LEU A 4 0.58 -3.29 3.34
N ASP A 5 0.60 -4.48 3.94
CA ASP A 5 0.96 -5.74 3.30
C ASP A 5 0.02 -6.83 3.83
N ARG A 6 -0.28 -7.78 2.97
CA ARG A 6 -1.10 -8.97 3.27
C ARG A 6 -0.41 -9.92 4.26
N HIS A 7 0.90 -9.78 4.47
CA HIS A 7 1.74 -10.65 5.28
C HIS A 7 2.13 -9.95 6.61
N PRO A 8 1.49 -10.30 7.74
CA PRO A 8 1.75 -9.64 9.03
C PRO A 8 3.17 -9.83 9.56
N SER A 9 3.87 -10.88 9.11
CA SER A 9 5.29 -11.11 9.46
C SER A 9 6.21 -10.08 8.79
N LYS A 10 5.95 -9.71 7.53
CA LYS A 10 6.70 -8.68 6.82
C LYS A 10 6.47 -7.30 7.41
N LEU A 11 5.22 -6.97 7.75
CA LEU A 11 4.89 -5.69 8.40
C LEU A 11 5.64 -5.52 9.72
N ARG A 12 5.64 -6.55 10.57
CA ARG A 12 6.38 -6.52 11.85
C ARG A 12 7.89 -6.34 11.68
N LEU A 13 8.48 -6.93 10.64
CA LEU A 13 9.89 -6.71 10.31
C LEU A 13 10.15 -5.27 9.88
N LEU A 14 9.27 -4.71 9.04
CA LEU A 14 9.39 -3.34 8.56
C LEU A 14 9.21 -2.32 9.69
N GLU A 15 8.25 -2.52 10.61
CA GLU A 15 8.06 -1.65 11.79
C GLU A 15 9.25 -1.65 12.73
N ARG A 16 9.92 -2.80 12.90
CA ARG A 16 11.11 -2.90 13.76
C ARG A 16 12.34 -2.28 13.11
N GLY A 17 12.49 -2.45 11.80
CA GLY A 17 13.66 -1.99 11.05
C GLY A 17 13.58 -0.52 10.62
N TYR A 18 12.37 0.03 10.50
CA TYR A 18 12.12 1.34 9.90
C TYR A 18 11.04 2.10 10.68
N ARG A 19 11.05 3.44 10.60
CA ARG A 19 10.02 4.30 11.22
C ARG A 19 8.73 4.33 10.38
N ILE A 20 8.11 3.17 10.22
CA ILE A 20 6.83 3.01 9.54
C ILE A 20 5.72 2.69 10.54
N SER A 21 4.47 2.92 10.14
CA SER A 21 3.29 2.43 10.85
C SER A 21 2.66 1.35 9.97
N ALA A 22 2.53 0.13 10.46
CA ALA A 22 1.74 -0.86 9.75
C ALA A 22 0.26 -0.52 9.86
N GLU A 23 -0.46 -0.68 8.76
CA GLU A 23 -1.91 -0.62 8.73
C GLU A 23 -2.44 -1.89 8.06
N THR A 24 -3.45 -2.48 8.67
CA THR A 24 -4.05 -3.74 8.20
C THR A 24 -5.34 -3.49 7.43
N ASP A 25 -5.97 -2.34 7.65
CA ASP A 25 -7.18 -1.94 6.94
C ASP A 25 -6.83 -1.06 5.73
N LEU A 26 -7.23 -1.51 4.54
CA LEU A 26 -6.98 -0.79 3.31
C LEU A 26 -7.55 0.62 3.37
N GLN A 27 -8.82 0.81 3.72
CA GLN A 27 -9.46 2.12 3.71
C GLN A 27 -8.78 3.11 4.68
N ARG A 28 -8.36 2.65 5.85
CA ARG A 28 -7.59 3.47 6.80
C ARG A 28 -6.23 3.87 6.25
N ALA A 29 -5.52 2.94 5.59
CA ALA A 29 -4.24 3.24 4.97
C ALA A 29 -4.40 4.28 3.86
N LEU A 30 -5.45 4.14 3.06
CA LEU A 30 -5.75 5.04 1.95
C LEU A 30 -6.18 6.43 2.42
N ALA A 31 -6.94 6.55 3.52
CA ALA A 31 -7.36 7.83 4.09
C ALA A 31 -6.18 8.64 4.68
N GLN A 32 -5.15 7.96 5.17
CA GLN A 32 -3.96 8.60 5.76
C GLN A 32 -2.88 8.94 4.73
N ALA A 33 -2.95 8.35 3.53
CA ALA A 33 -1.90 8.46 2.53
C ALA A 33 -2.12 9.64 1.57
N GLY A 34 -1.24 10.64 1.65
CA GLY A 34 -1.16 11.71 0.64
C GLY A 34 -0.53 11.29 -0.70
N LEU A 35 0.19 10.17 -0.71
CA LEU A 35 0.80 9.51 -1.87
C LEU A 35 0.70 7.99 -1.67
N LEU A 36 0.19 7.28 -2.68
CA LEU A 36 0.16 5.82 -2.68
C LEU A 36 1.28 5.24 -3.55
N ILE A 37 2.02 4.26 -3.01
CA ILE A 37 3.01 3.47 -3.75
C ILE A 37 2.51 2.03 -3.81
N LEU A 38 2.25 1.53 -5.03
CA LEU A 38 1.89 0.13 -5.24
C LEU A 38 3.15 -0.71 -5.53
N ALA A 39 3.57 -1.50 -4.54
CA ALA A 39 4.70 -2.44 -4.64
C ALA A 39 4.17 -3.89 -4.67
N VAL A 40 3.40 -4.21 -5.70
CA VAL A 40 2.83 -5.55 -5.91
C VAL A 40 3.40 -6.17 -7.17
N ARG A 41 3.20 -7.48 -7.34
CA ARG A 41 3.56 -8.15 -8.59
C ARG A 41 2.67 -7.66 -9.74
N PRO A 42 3.17 -7.63 -10.99
CA PRO A 42 2.44 -7.09 -12.13
C PRO A 42 1.04 -7.66 -12.31
N GLU A 43 0.89 -8.98 -12.11
CA GLU A 43 -0.40 -9.67 -12.23
C GLU A 43 -1.44 -9.22 -11.21
N SER A 44 -1.02 -8.64 -10.08
CA SER A 44 -1.92 -8.17 -9.02
C SER A 44 -2.28 -6.68 -9.13
N VAL A 45 -1.71 -5.95 -10.09
CA VAL A 45 -1.95 -4.50 -10.20
C VAL A 45 -3.37 -4.19 -10.64
N ALA A 46 -3.90 -4.89 -11.64
CA ALA A 46 -5.25 -4.62 -12.16
C ALA A 46 -6.32 -4.78 -11.07
N ASP A 47 -6.25 -5.86 -10.29
CA ASP A 47 -7.17 -6.14 -9.20
C ASP A 47 -7.08 -5.06 -8.12
N LEU A 48 -5.85 -4.71 -7.69
CA LEU A 48 -5.64 -3.72 -6.64
C LEU A 48 -6.06 -2.31 -7.07
N VAL A 49 -5.77 -1.92 -8.31
CA VAL A 49 -6.21 -0.63 -8.86
C VAL A 49 -7.73 -0.55 -8.92
N SER A 50 -8.39 -1.65 -9.31
CA SER A 50 -9.86 -1.72 -9.34
C SER A 50 -10.45 -1.59 -7.93
N GLU A 51 -9.84 -2.23 -6.93
CA GLU A 51 -10.28 -2.16 -5.53
C GLU A 51 -10.18 -0.75 -4.94
N ILE A 52 -9.20 0.05 -5.39
CA ILE A 52 -8.98 1.42 -4.91
C ILE A 52 -9.50 2.52 -5.84
N ALA A 53 -10.13 2.16 -6.97
CA ALA A 53 -10.49 3.08 -8.05
C ALA A 53 -11.41 4.24 -7.60
N ASN A 54 -12.23 4.00 -6.58
CA ASN A 54 -13.19 4.98 -6.07
C ASN A 54 -12.63 5.89 -4.97
N VAL A 55 -11.35 5.76 -4.62
CA VAL A 55 -10.75 6.59 -3.58
C VAL A 55 -10.15 7.84 -4.20
N GLU A 56 -10.77 8.98 -3.93
CA GLU A 56 -10.31 10.28 -4.40
C GLU A 56 -8.96 10.64 -3.76
N ARG A 57 -7.90 10.74 -4.58
CA ARG A 57 -6.55 11.13 -4.11
C ARG A 57 -5.85 12.05 -5.08
N LYS A 58 -5.00 12.92 -4.52
CA LYS A 58 -4.18 13.83 -5.32
C LYS A 58 -3.07 13.14 -6.10
N PHE A 59 -2.47 12.07 -5.56
CA PHE A 59 -1.30 11.42 -6.19
C PHE A 59 -1.31 9.89 -6.02
N LEU A 60 -1.08 9.19 -7.13
CA LEU A 60 -0.89 7.74 -7.20
C LEU A 60 0.40 7.45 -7.97
N ALA A 61 1.34 6.73 -7.35
CA ALA A 61 2.56 6.24 -7.98
C ALA A 61 2.54 4.71 -8.03
N VAL A 62 2.76 4.16 -9.23
CA VAL A 62 2.78 2.71 -9.47
C VAL A 62 4.16 2.34 -9.97
N SER A 63 4.85 1.45 -9.25
CA SER A 63 6.15 0.90 -9.66
C SER A 63 5.96 -0.57 -9.96
N LEU A 64 6.14 -0.93 -11.23
CA LEU A 64 6.05 -2.30 -11.71
C LEU A 64 7.48 -2.82 -11.99
N ALA A 65 7.84 -3.93 -11.36
CA ALA A 65 9.01 -4.70 -11.78
C ALA A 65 8.55 -5.65 -12.91
N ALA A 66 9.20 -5.59 -14.07
CA ALA A 66 8.92 -6.45 -15.22
C ALA A 66 9.64 -7.81 -15.09
#